data_AF-A0A222SNW7-F1
#
_entry.id   AF-A0A222SNW7-F1
#
_cell.length_a   1.000
_cell.length_b   1.000
_cell.length_c   1.000
_cell.angle_alpha   90.00
_cell.angle_beta   90.00
_cell.angle_gamma   90.00
#
_symmetry.space_group_name_H-M   'P 1'
#
loop_
_entity.id
_entity.type
_entity.pdbx_description
1 polymer ?
#
loop_
_entity_poly.entity_id
_entity_poly.type
_entity_poly.pdbx_seq_one_letter_code
_entity_poly.pdbx_strand_id
1 'polypeptide(L)'
;MTRKRTLSGKKKLGLLVGALALAGTGAGVLAATSNASTDGTAQSSTACTGLEQALANNQKFIADQQANPDAQSEARIANRQAVIEEIRRKQQASGCAVDEAAGQGEATAPSDDGASASAPASAAPSDSGAGDSGASGEVVCAGSTVTLSGEGGAPAASSNQFPVGTKLKVTNLDNDKSTTVSVASTSGSCALLNNAAFEEVREPGKFLIRNARIERVG
;
A
#
# COMPACT_ATOMS: atom_id res chain seq x y z
N MET A 1 -48.29 -58.69 -6.31
CA MET A 1 -47.22 -58.57 -5.30
C MET A 1 -46.21 -57.51 -5.80
N THR A 2 -46.50 -56.22 -5.63
CA THR A 2 -45.99 -55.32 -4.56
C THR A 2 -44.66 -54.66 -4.93
N ARG A 3 -44.73 -53.39 -5.38
CA ARG A 3 -43.59 -52.49 -5.57
C ARG A 3 -42.89 -52.27 -4.23
N LYS A 4 -41.57 -52.42 -4.18
CA LYS A 4 -40.78 -51.96 -3.02
C LYS A 4 -39.73 -50.96 -3.49
N ARG A 5 -40.08 -49.69 -3.29
CA ARG A 5 -39.21 -48.52 -3.31
C ARG A 5 -38.20 -48.66 -2.17
N THR A 6 -36.91 -48.53 -2.47
CA THR A 6 -35.86 -48.41 -1.47
C THR A 6 -35.82 -46.98 -0.93
N LEU A 7 -35.81 -46.85 0.40
CA LEU A 7 -35.88 -45.59 1.14
C LEU A 7 -34.46 -45.10 1.50
N SER A 8 -34.25 -43.80 1.31
CA SER A 8 -33.09 -43.01 1.76
C SER A 8 -32.89 -43.11 3.28
N GLY A 9 -31.65 -43.34 3.70
CA GLY A 9 -31.25 -43.74 5.05
C GLY A 9 -31.03 -42.64 6.08
N LYS A 10 -31.56 -41.43 5.93
CA LYS A 10 -31.33 -40.35 6.92
C LYS A 10 -32.63 -39.66 7.31
N LYS A 11 -33.47 -40.44 7.96
CA LYS A 11 -34.65 -40.00 8.70
C LYS A 11 -34.21 -39.68 10.13
N LYS A 12 -34.92 -38.73 10.75
CA LYS A 12 -34.96 -38.40 12.19
C LYS A 12 -33.87 -37.42 12.61
N LEU A 13 -34.09 -36.43 13.46
CA LEU A 13 -35.24 -35.86 14.16
C LEU A 13 -34.54 -34.79 15.02
N GLY A 14 -34.89 -33.51 14.92
CA GLY A 14 -34.17 -32.46 15.64
C GLY A 14 -34.90 -31.13 15.68
N LEU A 15 -36.22 -31.20 15.87
CA LEU A 15 -37.03 -30.09 16.34
C LEU A 15 -36.63 -29.81 17.79
N LEU A 16 -36.24 -28.58 18.12
CA LEU A 16 -36.51 -27.94 19.42
C LEU A 16 -36.15 -26.45 19.34
N VAL A 17 -37.17 -25.67 18.96
CA VAL A 17 -37.33 -24.26 19.36
C VAL A 17 -37.67 -24.28 20.86
N GLY A 18 -36.89 -23.56 21.67
CA GLY A 18 -37.14 -23.42 23.10
C GLY A 18 -36.64 -22.07 23.59
N ALA A 19 -37.55 -21.12 23.69
CA ALA A 19 -37.33 -19.79 24.23
C ALA A 19 -36.91 -19.86 25.71
N LEU A 20 -35.78 -19.22 26.04
CA LEU A 20 -35.42 -18.94 27.44
C LEU A 20 -35.81 -17.49 27.74
N ALA A 21 -36.85 -17.32 28.56
CA ALA A 21 -37.22 -16.06 29.15
C ALA A 21 -36.20 -15.70 30.25
N LEU A 22 -35.51 -14.56 30.11
CA LEU A 22 -34.70 -13.95 31.17
C LEU A 22 -35.45 -12.74 31.72
N ALA A 23 -36.14 -12.95 32.85
CA ALA A 23 -36.59 -11.89 33.72
C ALA A 23 -36.04 -12.20 35.12
N GLY A 24 -35.17 -11.34 35.63
CA GLY A 24 -34.56 -11.49 36.95
C GLY A 24 -33.54 -10.40 37.23
N THR A 25 -34.02 -9.32 37.84
CA THR A 25 -33.28 -8.19 38.40
C THR A 25 -32.31 -8.62 39.50
N GLY A 26 -31.04 -8.21 39.43
CA GLY A 26 -30.07 -8.33 40.53
C GLY A 26 -28.72 -7.72 40.15
N ALA A 27 -28.35 -6.64 40.85
CA ALA A 27 -27.13 -5.87 40.64
C ALA A 27 -25.88 -6.53 41.25
N GLY A 28 -24.72 -6.31 40.62
CA GLY A 28 -23.36 -6.61 41.12
C GLY A 28 -22.93 -8.07 40.91
N VAL A 29 -21.80 -8.43 40.29
CA VAL A 29 -20.49 -7.79 40.18
C VAL A 29 -19.87 -8.19 38.83
N LEU A 30 -19.28 -7.22 38.13
CA LEU A 30 -18.46 -7.43 36.94
C LEU A 30 -17.18 -8.18 37.31
N ALA A 31 -17.12 -9.49 37.04
CA ALA A 31 -15.84 -10.21 36.93
C ALA A 31 -15.35 -10.09 35.47
N ALA A 32 -14.96 -8.88 35.10
CA ALA A 32 -14.17 -8.66 33.91
C ALA A 32 -12.77 -9.20 34.18
N THR A 33 -12.43 -10.37 33.66
CA THR A 33 -11.03 -10.74 33.44
C THR A 33 -10.52 -9.93 32.26
N SER A 34 -10.36 -8.63 32.49
CA SER A 34 -9.75 -7.72 31.53
C SER A 34 -8.29 -7.59 31.94
N ASN A 35 -7.43 -8.13 31.11
CA ASN A 35 -6.07 -7.63 30.99
C ASN A 35 -6.15 -6.25 30.29
N ALA A 36 -6.71 -5.25 30.98
CA ALA A 36 -6.78 -3.87 30.52
C ALA A 36 -5.48 -3.19 30.91
N SER A 37 -4.44 -3.42 30.11
CA SER A 37 -3.30 -2.51 30.06
C SER A 37 -3.80 -1.14 29.64
N THR A 38 -3.65 -0.15 30.53
CA THR A 38 -4.05 1.25 30.35
C THR A 38 -3.34 1.93 29.17
N ASP A 39 -2.29 1.29 28.62
CA ASP A 39 -1.60 1.65 27.37
C ASP A 39 -2.46 1.47 26.10
N GLY A 40 -3.42 0.55 26.10
CA GLY A 40 -4.21 0.22 24.91
C GLY A 40 -5.16 1.35 24.47
N THR A 41 -5.67 2.15 25.41
CA THR A 41 -6.63 3.22 25.12
C THR A 41 -5.95 4.40 24.40
N ALA A 42 -4.72 4.75 24.78
CA ALA A 42 -3.94 5.79 24.12
C ALA A 42 -3.48 5.35 22.71
N GLN A 43 -3.05 4.11 22.55
CA GLN A 43 -2.68 3.53 21.24
C GLN A 43 -3.89 3.38 20.30
N SER A 44 -5.07 3.03 20.84
CA SER A 44 -6.31 3.01 20.05
C SER A 44 -6.70 4.42 19.60
N SER A 45 -6.54 5.45 20.43
CA SER A 45 -6.90 6.83 20.04
C SER A 45 -6.09 7.36 18.85
N THR A 46 -4.77 7.16 18.85
CA THR A 46 -3.90 7.57 17.73
C THR A 46 -4.14 6.74 16.47
N ALA A 47 -4.42 5.44 16.62
CA ALA A 47 -4.83 4.58 15.51
C ALA A 47 -6.17 5.02 14.91
N CYS A 48 -7.15 5.41 15.75
CA CYS A 48 -8.43 5.92 15.30
C CYS A 48 -8.28 7.25 14.54
N THR A 49 -7.52 8.21 15.07
CA THR A 49 -7.24 9.48 14.37
C THR A 49 -6.54 9.23 13.03
N GLY A 50 -5.58 8.30 12.97
CA GLY A 50 -4.90 7.93 11.74
C GLY A 50 -5.84 7.31 10.69
N LEU A 51 -6.75 6.44 11.12
CA LEU A 51 -7.76 5.84 10.24
C LEU A 51 -8.79 6.84 9.74
N GLU A 52 -9.22 7.78 10.59
CA GLU A 52 -10.14 8.87 10.22
C GLU A 52 -9.49 9.81 9.19
N GLN A 53 -8.24 10.22 9.42
CA GLN A 53 -7.52 11.05 8.46
C GLN A 53 -7.30 10.31 7.13
N ALA A 54 -7.01 9.01 7.17
CA ALA A 54 -6.94 8.18 5.97
C ALA A 54 -8.28 8.14 5.22
N LEU A 55 -9.40 8.01 5.93
CA LEU A 55 -10.74 8.04 5.33
C LEU A 55 -10.99 9.37 4.61
N ALA A 56 -10.75 10.50 5.28
CA ALA A 56 -10.94 11.84 4.73
C ALA A 56 -10.07 12.09 3.49
N ASN A 57 -8.79 11.66 3.53
CA ASN A 57 -7.87 11.81 2.40
C ASN A 57 -8.34 11.02 1.16
N ASN A 58 -8.83 9.79 1.35
CA ASN A 58 -9.33 8.99 0.23
C ASN A 58 -10.65 9.56 -0.33
N GLN A 59 -11.55 10.07 0.53
CA GLN A 59 -12.78 10.74 0.09
C GLN A 59 -12.48 12.00 -0.72
N LYS A 60 -11.55 12.84 -0.23
CA LYS A 60 -11.10 14.04 -0.96
C LYS A 60 -10.51 13.68 -2.32
N PHE A 61 -9.63 12.67 -2.39
CA PHE A 61 -9.08 12.22 -3.66
C PHE A 61 -10.17 11.79 -4.64
N ILE A 62 -11.18 11.04 -4.20
CA ILE A 62 -12.32 10.65 -5.06
C ILE A 62 -13.07 11.90 -5.56
N ALA A 63 -13.34 12.87 -4.70
CA ALA A 63 -14.01 14.11 -5.08
C ALA A 63 -13.20 14.89 -6.12
N ASP A 64 -11.89 15.03 -5.93
CA ASP A 64 -11.00 15.72 -6.86
C ASP A 64 -10.96 15.00 -8.23
N GLN A 65 -10.97 13.66 -8.23
CA GLN A 65 -11.01 12.81 -9.41
C GLN A 65 -12.36 12.87 -10.16
N GLN A 66 -13.46 13.04 -9.44
CA GLN A 66 -14.80 13.24 -10.01
C GLN A 66 -14.94 14.64 -10.60
N ALA A 67 -14.34 15.65 -9.97
CA ALA A 67 -14.33 17.02 -10.48
C ALA A 67 -13.48 17.18 -11.74
N ASN A 68 -12.37 16.44 -11.85
CA ASN A 68 -11.44 16.49 -12.98
C ASN A 68 -11.12 15.08 -13.50
N PRO A 69 -12.03 14.46 -14.27
CA PRO A 69 -11.82 13.11 -14.78
C PRO A 69 -10.76 13.08 -15.90
N ASP A 70 -9.91 12.06 -15.87
CA ASP A 70 -9.02 11.68 -16.97
C ASP A 70 -9.27 10.21 -17.38
N ALA A 71 -8.50 9.73 -18.36
CA ALA A 71 -8.63 8.38 -18.91
C ALA A 71 -8.48 7.23 -17.90
N GLN A 72 -7.94 7.50 -16.70
CA GLN A 72 -7.70 6.52 -15.64
C GLN A 72 -8.54 6.79 -14.38
N SER A 73 -9.35 7.85 -14.35
CA SER A 73 -10.06 8.27 -13.15
C SER A 73 -11.01 7.20 -12.61
N GLU A 74 -11.69 6.45 -13.47
CA GLU A 74 -12.60 5.38 -13.05
C GLU A 74 -11.88 4.28 -12.25
N ALA A 75 -10.76 3.78 -12.77
CA ALA A 75 -9.96 2.75 -12.10
C ALA A 75 -9.40 3.24 -10.75
N ARG A 76 -8.93 4.50 -10.70
CA ARG A 76 -8.42 5.11 -9.45
C ARG A 76 -9.53 5.32 -8.42
N ILE A 77 -10.72 5.74 -8.84
CA ILE A 77 -11.88 5.90 -7.96
C ILE A 77 -12.30 4.54 -7.39
N ALA A 78 -12.42 3.50 -8.22
CA ALA A 78 -12.78 2.16 -7.77
C ALA A 78 -11.78 1.60 -6.75
N ASN A 79 -10.48 1.79 -6.99
CA ASN A 79 -9.44 1.42 -6.04
C ASN A 79 -9.60 2.14 -4.69
N ARG A 80 -9.85 3.45 -4.72
CA ARG A 80 -10.01 4.27 -3.50
C ARG A 80 -11.28 3.94 -2.72
N GLN A 81 -12.36 3.56 -3.41
CA GLN A 81 -13.58 3.06 -2.76
C GLN A 81 -13.29 1.77 -1.98
N ALA A 82 -12.55 0.82 -2.56
CA ALA A 82 -12.15 -0.40 -1.85
C ALA A 82 -11.28 -0.10 -0.61
N VAL A 83 -10.35 0.86 -0.71
CA VAL A 83 -9.53 1.31 0.43
C VAL A 83 -10.40 1.94 1.52
N ILE A 84 -11.41 2.74 1.18
CA ILE A 84 -12.35 3.32 2.15
C ILE A 84 -13.13 2.23 2.89
N GLU A 85 -13.60 1.19 2.20
CA GLU A 85 -14.28 0.05 2.84
C GLU A 85 -13.36 -0.70 3.80
N GLU A 86 -12.09 -0.89 3.43
CA GLU A 86 -11.09 -1.49 4.30
C GLU A 86 -10.81 -0.63 5.54
N ILE A 87 -10.67 0.69 5.38
CA ILE A 87 -10.48 1.63 6.49
C ILE A 87 -11.65 1.56 7.45
N ARG A 88 -12.90 1.54 6.96
CA ARG A 88 -14.09 1.40 7.81
C ARG A 88 -14.11 0.08 8.57
N ARG A 89 -13.72 -1.02 7.93
CA ARG A 89 -13.58 -2.33 8.61
C ARG A 89 -12.54 -2.27 9.72
N LYS A 90 -11.41 -1.59 9.49
CA LYS A 90 -10.37 -1.37 10.50
C LYS A 90 -10.87 -0.49 11.64
N GLN A 91 -11.60 0.58 11.36
CA GLN A 91 -12.24 1.42 12.38
C GLN A 91 -13.16 0.59 13.29
N GLN A 92 -14.04 -0.24 12.69
CA GLN A 92 -14.92 -1.15 13.44
C GLN A 92 -14.13 -2.15 14.29
N ALA A 93 -13.09 -2.77 13.72
CA ALA A 93 -12.25 -3.74 14.44
C ALA A 93 -11.45 -3.10 15.58
N SER A 94 -11.06 -1.83 15.42
CA SER A 94 -10.32 -1.05 16.42
C SER A 94 -11.22 -0.40 17.47
N GLY A 95 -12.55 -0.55 17.37
CA GLY A 95 -13.51 0.11 18.27
C GLY A 95 -13.51 1.64 18.14
N CYS A 96 -13.00 2.16 17.02
CA CYS A 96 -13.11 3.56 16.69
C CYS A 96 -14.58 3.88 16.39
N ALA A 97 -15.04 5.05 16.82
CA ALA A 97 -16.35 5.54 16.37
C ALA A 97 -16.35 5.53 14.83
N VAL A 98 -17.27 4.76 14.26
CA VAL A 98 -17.56 4.82 12.82
C VAL A 98 -18.65 5.85 12.66
N ASP A 99 -18.27 7.06 12.27
CA ASP A 99 -19.25 8.06 11.89
C ASP A 99 -19.97 7.57 10.63
N GLU A 100 -21.20 7.09 10.83
CA GLU A 100 -22.14 6.82 9.75
C GLU A 100 -22.42 8.14 9.04
N ALA A 101 -21.81 8.32 7.87
CA ALA A 101 -21.95 9.52 7.07
C ALA A 101 -23.44 9.75 6.70
N ALA A 102 -24.05 10.77 7.30
CA ALA A 102 -25.29 11.37 6.83
C ALA A 102 -25.29 12.90 7.05
N GLY A 103 -24.87 13.63 6.01
CA GLY A 103 -25.55 14.86 5.58
C GLY A 103 -25.11 16.22 6.17
N GLN A 104 -24.82 17.14 5.23
CA GLN A 104 -25.08 18.59 5.30
C GLN A 104 -24.19 19.35 6.32
N GLY A 105 -23.09 19.99 5.94
CA GLY A 105 -23.02 21.08 4.97
C GLY A 105 -22.99 22.41 5.72
N GLU A 106 -21.81 23.02 5.88
CA GLU A 106 -21.72 24.47 5.95
C GLU A 106 -20.36 24.95 5.45
N ALA A 107 -20.42 25.90 4.54
CA ALA A 107 -19.28 26.52 3.88
C ALA A 107 -18.65 27.58 4.80
N THR A 108 -17.33 27.61 4.85
CA THR A 108 -16.57 28.83 5.12
C THR A 108 -15.31 28.83 4.24
N ALA A 109 -15.16 29.90 3.47
CA ALA A 109 -13.95 30.27 2.73
C ALA A 109 -13.73 31.78 2.97
N PRO A 110 -12.56 32.38 2.69
CA PRO A 110 -11.24 31.81 2.42
C PRO A 110 -10.15 32.40 3.36
N SER A 111 -8.93 31.86 3.31
CA SER A 111 -7.72 32.63 3.65
C SER A 111 -6.56 32.13 2.78
N ASP A 112 -6.19 32.98 1.82
CA ASP A 112 -4.90 32.96 1.15
C ASP A 112 -3.84 33.45 2.15
N ASP A 113 -2.80 32.65 2.37
CA ASP A 113 -1.42 33.12 2.45
C ASP A 113 -0.51 31.89 2.33
N GLY A 114 0.36 31.93 1.33
CA GLY A 114 1.11 30.77 0.84
C GLY A 114 2.30 30.39 1.71
N ALA A 115 2.78 29.16 1.51
CA ALA A 115 4.19 28.83 1.41
C ALA A 115 4.37 27.33 1.15
N SER A 116 5.31 27.01 0.27
CA SER A 116 5.88 25.68 0.06
C SER A 116 6.38 25.04 1.36
N ALA A 117 6.15 23.74 1.53
CA ALA A 117 7.09 22.78 2.13
C ALA A 117 6.48 21.37 2.02
N SER A 118 6.97 20.52 1.13
CA SER A 118 8.08 19.59 1.38
C SER A 118 7.76 18.57 2.47
N ALA A 119 7.51 17.35 2.02
CA ALA A 119 7.40 16.15 2.84
C ALA A 119 8.62 15.98 3.78
N PRO A 120 8.44 15.38 4.97
CA PRO A 120 9.54 15.11 5.87
C PRO A 120 10.41 13.98 5.30
N ALA A 121 11.58 14.34 4.78
CA ALA A 121 12.70 13.43 4.66
C ALA A 121 13.37 13.36 6.04
N SER A 122 13.23 12.23 6.73
CA SER A 122 14.04 11.94 7.90
C SER A 122 15.49 11.64 7.47
N ALA A 123 16.41 12.48 7.94
CA ALA A 123 17.85 12.21 8.04
C ALA A 123 18.10 10.90 8.82
N ALA A 124 19.21 10.16 8.67
CA ALA A 124 20.63 10.50 8.62
C ALA A 124 21.43 9.20 8.25
N PRO A 125 22.78 9.12 8.29
CA PRO A 125 23.80 10.16 8.34
C PRO A 125 24.75 10.14 7.13
N SER A 126 25.46 11.26 6.97
CA SER A 126 26.58 11.41 6.04
C SER A 126 27.81 10.71 6.61
N ASP A 127 28.43 9.82 5.82
CA ASP A 127 29.85 9.53 5.97
C ASP A 127 30.53 9.81 4.62
N SER A 128 31.60 10.60 4.70
CA SER A 128 32.35 11.12 3.57
C SER A 128 33.43 10.10 3.20
N GLY A 129 33.36 9.55 1.98
CA GLY A 129 34.40 8.70 1.42
C GLY A 129 34.72 9.12 -0.01
N ALA A 130 35.82 9.85 -0.16
CA ALA A 130 36.39 10.25 -1.43
C ALA A 130 37.03 9.06 -2.18
N GLY A 131 36.92 9.10 -3.51
CA GLY A 131 37.87 8.48 -4.45
C GLY A 131 37.55 7.06 -4.90
N ASP A 132 37.24 6.89 -6.19
CA ASP A 132 38.21 6.29 -7.12
C ASP A 132 37.74 6.52 -8.57
N SER A 133 38.62 7.11 -9.37
CA SER A 133 38.43 7.34 -10.80
C SER A 133 38.88 6.11 -11.57
N GLY A 134 37.94 5.32 -12.08
CA GLY A 134 38.23 4.17 -12.92
C GLY A 134 37.12 3.91 -13.94
N ALA A 135 37.11 4.67 -15.05
CA ALA A 135 36.31 4.42 -16.25
C ALA A 135 34.86 3.92 -16.01
N SER A 136 34.17 4.52 -15.04
CA SER A 136 32.82 4.17 -14.62
C SER A 136 31.92 5.39 -14.86
N GLY A 137 30.70 5.14 -15.33
CA GLY A 137 29.76 6.20 -15.65
C GLY A 137 29.38 7.01 -14.42
N GLU A 138 28.84 8.20 -14.62
CA GLU A 138 28.32 9.02 -13.52
C GLU A 138 27.27 8.21 -12.74
N VAL A 139 27.46 8.06 -11.42
CA VAL A 139 26.46 7.39 -10.57
C VAL A 139 25.29 8.34 -10.35
N VAL A 140 24.13 8.00 -10.91
CA VAL A 140 23.00 8.94 -11.05
C VAL A 140 21.81 8.66 -10.13
N CYS A 141 21.74 7.49 -9.51
CA CYS A 141 20.67 7.11 -8.57
C CYS A 141 21.27 6.61 -7.24
N ALA A 142 22.06 7.44 -6.57
CA ALA A 142 22.73 7.04 -5.32
C ALA A 142 21.72 6.59 -4.25
N GLY A 143 21.99 5.42 -3.63
CA GLY A 143 21.12 4.85 -2.59
C GLY A 143 19.77 4.33 -3.08
N SER A 144 19.51 4.31 -4.40
CA SER A 144 18.27 3.77 -4.94
C SER A 144 18.29 2.25 -4.96
N THR A 145 17.18 1.65 -4.50
CA THR A 145 16.94 0.22 -4.73
C THR A 145 16.39 0.03 -6.14
N VAL A 146 16.79 -1.05 -6.81
CA VAL A 146 16.21 -1.41 -8.11
C VAL A 146 15.10 -2.41 -7.84
N THR A 147 13.87 -1.98 -8.08
CA THR A 147 12.68 -2.81 -8.04
C THR A 147 12.32 -3.31 -9.44
N LEU A 148 11.74 -4.49 -9.49
CA LEU A 148 11.18 -5.05 -10.71
C LEU A 148 9.93 -4.26 -11.12
N SER A 149 9.90 -3.75 -12.36
CA SER A 149 8.74 -3.01 -12.90
C SER A 149 7.51 -3.90 -13.12
N GLY A 150 7.71 -5.20 -13.33
CA GLY A 150 6.66 -6.16 -13.75
C GLY A 150 6.36 -6.13 -15.25
N GLU A 151 6.96 -5.20 -16.00
CA GLU A 151 6.78 -5.04 -17.44
C GLU A 151 7.50 -6.14 -18.24
N GLY A 152 6.84 -6.63 -19.30
CA GLY A 152 7.43 -7.57 -20.26
C GLY A 152 8.20 -6.87 -21.39
N GLY A 153 8.78 -7.66 -22.29
CA GLY A 153 9.49 -7.17 -23.48
C GLY A 153 11.02 -7.33 -23.38
N ALA A 154 11.73 -6.70 -24.32
CA ALA A 154 13.19 -6.71 -24.36
C ALA A 154 13.80 -5.94 -23.17
N PRO A 155 15.03 -6.26 -22.71
CA PRO A 155 15.66 -5.60 -21.57
C PRO A 155 15.61 -4.06 -21.67
N ALA A 156 14.97 -3.42 -20.69
CA ALA A 156 14.76 -1.97 -20.67
C ALA A 156 14.67 -1.43 -19.25
N ALA A 157 14.93 -0.13 -19.10
CA ALA A 157 14.68 0.63 -17.89
C ALA A 157 13.50 1.60 -18.06
N SER A 158 12.89 2.00 -16.95
CA SER A 158 11.95 3.13 -16.90
C SER A 158 12.33 4.11 -15.79
N SER A 159 12.21 5.42 -16.06
CA SER A 159 12.74 6.47 -15.18
C SER A 159 11.94 7.77 -15.26
N ASN A 160 11.85 8.53 -14.16
CA ASN A 160 11.44 9.95 -14.19
C ASN A 160 12.60 10.95 -14.27
N GLN A 161 13.85 10.50 -14.12
CA GLN A 161 15.03 11.38 -14.11
C GLN A 161 15.72 11.45 -15.47
N PHE A 162 15.57 10.41 -16.29
CA PHE A 162 16.29 10.28 -17.56
C PHE A 162 15.33 10.27 -18.75
N PRO A 163 15.63 11.02 -19.83
CA PRO A 163 14.89 10.92 -21.08
C PRO A 163 14.93 9.51 -21.68
N VAL A 164 13.88 9.16 -22.45
CA VAL A 164 13.86 7.95 -23.28
C VAL A 164 15.09 7.91 -24.18
N GLY A 165 15.74 6.75 -24.26
CA GLY A 165 16.98 6.53 -25.01
C GLY A 165 18.26 6.70 -24.18
N THR A 166 18.19 7.24 -22.96
CA THR A 166 19.35 7.29 -22.05
C THR A 166 19.80 5.88 -21.72
N LYS A 167 21.11 5.61 -21.80
CA LYS A 167 21.69 4.32 -21.44
C LYS A 167 22.13 4.32 -19.98
N LEU A 168 21.65 3.31 -19.26
CA LEU A 168 21.97 3.09 -17.86
C LEU A 168 22.64 1.73 -17.71
N LYS A 169 23.82 1.70 -17.09
CA LYS A 169 24.43 0.48 -16.58
C LYS A 169 23.96 0.29 -15.15
N VAL A 170 23.27 -0.82 -14.90
CA VAL A 170 22.80 -1.19 -13.57
C VAL A 170 23.65 -2.36 -13.09
N THR A 171 24.36 -2.16 -11.98
CA THR A 171 25.20 -3.17 -11.33
C THR A 171 24.57 -3.57 -10.01
N ASN A 172 24.32 -4.86 -9.83
CA ASN A 172 23.95 -5.43 -8.55
C ASN A 172 25.24 -5.72 -7.76
N LEU A 173 25.47 -4.95 -6.69
CA LEU A 173 26.66 -5.08 -5.85
C LEU A 173 26.59 -6.31 -4.93
N ASP A 174 25.43 -6.95 -4.79
CA ASP A 174 25.28 -8.16 -3.98
C ASP A 174 25.82 -9.41 -4.71
N ASN A 175 25.95 -9.38 -6.05
CA ASN A 175 26.39 -10.52 -6.85
C ASN A 175 27.30 -10.17 -8.04
N ASP A 176 27.78 -8.93 -8.10
CA ASP A 176 28.67 -8.36 -9.12
C ASP A 176 28.16 -8.43 -10.58
N LYS A 177 26.88 -8.72 -10.80
CA LYS A 177 26.30 -8.74 -12.13
C LYS A 177 25.91 -7.34 -12.59
N SER A 178 26.07 -7.06 -13.87
CA SER A 178 25.62 -5.80 -14.46
C SER A 178 24.92 -6.00 -15.80
N THR A 179 23.93 -5.15 -16.07
CA THR A 179 23.26 -5.04 -17.38
C THR A 179 23.30 -3.59 -17.85
N THR A 180 23.32 -3.37 -19.16
CA THR A 180 23.21 -2.03 -19.76
C THR A 180 21.95 -1.98 -20.58
N VAL A 181 21.05 -1.07 -20.21
CA VAL A 181 19.72 -0.94 -20.81
C VAL A 181 19.41 0.50 -21.17
N SER A 182 18.53 0.69 -22.14
CA SER A 182 18.00 2.01 -22.49
C SER A 182 16.73 2.30 -21.69
N VAL A 183 16.53 3.57 -21.34
CA VAL A 183 15.25 4.04 -20.80
C VAL A 183 14.20 4.02 -21.91
N ALA A 184 13.15 3.24 -21.74
CA ALA A 184 12.09 3.04 -22.74
C ALA A 184 10.78 3.76 -22.40
N SER A 185 10.53 4.02 -21.11
CA SER A 185 9.30 4.65 -20.62
C SER A 185 9.54 5.44 -19.33
N THR A 186 8.55 6.23 -18.93
CA THR A 186 8.57 6.97 -17.66
C THR A 186 8.13 6.09 -16.49
N SER A 187 8.69 6.34 -15.30
CA SER A 187 8.29 5.66 -14.07
C SER A 187 8.25 6.61 -12.88
N GLY A 188 7.70 6.19 -11.74
CA GLY A 188 7.71 6.99 -10.51
C GLY A 188 9.03 6.93 -9.73
N SER A 189 10.07 6.27 -10.24
CA SER A 189 11.34 6.01 -9.54
C SER A 189 12.54 6.38 -10.40
N CYS A 190 13.72 6.51 -9.78
CA CYS A 190 14.95 6.93 -10.48
C CYS A 190 15.32 5.98 -11.63
N ALA A 191 15.23 4.66 -11.39
CA ALA A 191 15.31 3.65 -12.43
C ALA A 191 14.59 2.36 -11.97
N LEU A 192 13.74 1.80 -12.82
CA LEU A 192 13.15 0.48 -12.65
C LEU A 192 13.59 -0.40 -13.82
N LEU A 193 13.85 -1.68 -13.57
CA LEU A 193 14.16 -2.65 -14.62
C LEU A 193 12.94 -3.51 -14.92
N ASN A 194 12.68 -3.73 -16.21
CA ASN A 194 11.66 -4.68 -16.61
C ASN A 194 12.09 -6.14 -16.34
N ASN A 195 11.19 -7.10 -16.56
CA ASN A 195 11.43 -8.50 -16.18
C ASN A 195 12.70 -9.07 -16.80
N ALA A 196 12.94 -8.82 -18.09
CA ALA A 196 14.11 -9.33 -18.80
C ALA A 196 15.42 -8.74 -18.27
N ALA A 197 15.50 -7.42 -18.11
CA ALA A 197 16.70 -6.76 -17.59
C ALA A 197 16.96 -7.13 -16.12
N PHE A 198 15.92 -7.24 -15.31
CA PHE A 198 16.04 -7.58 -13.90
C PHE A 198 16.49 -9.03 -13.71
N GLU A 199 16.05 -9.96 -14.57
CA GLU A 199 16.49 -11.35 -14.55
C GLU A 199 18.00 -11.54 -14.79
N GLU A 200 18.62 -10.67 -15.58
CA GLU A 200 20.06 -10.74 -15.87
C GLU A 200 20.92 -10.44 -14.63
N VAL A 201 20.47 -9.53 -13.76
CA VAL A 201 21.28 -9.03 -12.63
C VAL A 201 20.80 -9.49 -11.26
N ARG A 202 19.57 -9.98 -11.13
CA ARG A 202 19.03 -10.42 -9.83
C ARG A 202 19.68 -11.70 -9.31
N GLU A 203 19.56 -11.89 -8.01
CA GLU A 203 19.68 -13.22 -7.40
C GLU A 203 18.36 -14.00 -7.58
N PRO A 204 18.41 -15.32 -7.88
CA PRO A 204 17.22 -16.13 -8.01
C PRO A 204 16.32 -16.03 -6.77
N GLY A 205 15.01 -15.89 -6.98
CA GLY A 205 14.02 -15.78 -5.90
C GLY A 205 13.92 -14.38 -5.26
N LYS A 206 14.76 -13.41 -5.64
CA LYS A 206 14.62 -12.00 -5.24
C LYS A 206 13.95 -11.16 -6.33
N PHE A 207 13.15 -10.19 -5.88
CA PHE A 207 12.42 -9.22 -6.70
C PHE A 207 12.82 -7.77 -6.41
N LEU A 208 13.88 -7.59 -5.60
CA LEU A 208 14.43 -6.31 -5.17
C LEU A 208 15.95 -6.44 -5.10
N ILE A 209 16.67 -5.49 -5.68
CA ILE A 209 18.12 -5.32 -5.50
C ILE A 209 18.30 -4.11 -4.59
N ARG A 210 18.81 -4.34 -3.38
CA ARG A 210 18.98 -3.28 -2.38
C ARG A 210 20.25 -2.49 -2.63
N ASN A 211 21.33 -3.19 -2.98
CA ASN A 211 22.63 -2.59 -3.22
C ASN A 211 22.87 -2.52 -4.73
N ALA A 212 22.26 -1.54 -5.38
CA ALA A 212 22.48 -1.28 -6.80
C ALA A 212 23.36 -0.05 -7.01
N ARG A 213 24.27 -0.13 -7.99
CA ARG A 213 24.95 1.03 -8.55
C ARG A 213 24.40 1.28 -9.95
N ILE A 214 23.80 2.44 -10.15
CA ILE A 214 23.24 2.85 -11.44
C ILE A 214 24.11 3.95 -12.01
N GLU A 215 24.69 3.67 -13.16
CA GLU A 215 25.62 4.55 -13.86
C GLU A 215 25.00 4.98 -15.19
N ARG A 216 25.02 6.28 -15.50
CA ARG A 216 24.74 6.74 -16.86
C ARG A 216 25.97 6.49 -17.73
N VAL A 217 25.78 5.83 -18.86
CA VAL A 217 26.88 5.44 -19.76
C VAL A 217 26.60 5.92 -21.18
N GLY A 218 27.61 6.46 -21.86
CA GLY A 218 27.48 7.02 -23.22
C GLY A 218 27.37 8.52 -23.19
#